data_AF-A0A7C8YEH7-F1
#
_entry.id   AF-A0A7C8YEH7-F1
#
_cell.length_a   1.000
_cell.length_b   1.000
_cell.length_c   1.000
_cell.angle_alpha   90.00
_cell.angle_beta   90.00
_cell.angle_gamma   90.00
#
_symmetry.space_group_name_H-M   'P 1'
#
loop_
_entity.id
_entity.type
_entity.pdbx_description
1 polymer ?
#
loop_
_entity_poly.entity_id
_entity_poly.type
_entity_poly.pdbx_seq_one_letter_code
_entity_poly.pdbx_strand_id
1 'polypeptide(L)'
;SSSRLKEFKGVRDNAMDTLIAKIKAEADANDGVVSVLKNVRFAVFCILLRMCFGVDMDDETIEKVDRMMKLVVVTLDPSVDDFLPILRPFSSKKRKQAMAVRKQQIETLVPLIQKRRAIVQAGLQSNPTAAPFSYLDTLFEVQVQGRESAPSDAELVTLCSEFL
;
A
#
# COMPACT_ATOMS: atom_id res chain seq x y z
N SER A 1 -13.88 -18.32 -0.88
CA SER A 1 -15.12 -17.54 -0.80
C SER A 1 -15.18 -16.57 -1.98
N SER A 2 -16.08 -16.77 -2.96
CA SER A 2 -16.17 -15.91 -4.16
C SER A 2 -16.98 -14.62 -3.94
N SER A 3 -17.65 -14.47 -2.79
CA SER A 3 -18.47 -13.29 -2.46
C SER A 3 -17.64 -12.03 -2.29
N ARG A 4 -16.50 -12.11 -1.56
CA ARG A 4 -15.62 -10.95 -1.30
C ARG A 4 -15.01 -10.35 -2.58
N LEU A 5 -14.74 -11.16 -3.60
CA LEU A 5 -14.24 -10.66 -4.90
C LEU A 5 -15.29 -9.84 -5.66
N LYS A 6 -16.59 -10.12 -5.45
CA LYS A 6 -17.68 -9.35 -6.06
C LYS A 6 -17.81 -7.97 -5.42
N GLU A 7 -17.53 -7.84 -4.12
CA GLU A 7 -17.58 -6.57 -3.39
C GLU A 7 -16.56 -5.55 -3.94
N PHE A 8 -15.43 -6.02 -4.48
CA PHE A 8 -14.43 -5.16 -5.12
C PHE A 8 -14.74 -4.79 -6.58
N LYS A 9 -15.94 -5.07 -7.10
CA LYS A 9 -16.29 -4.70 -8.50
C LYS A 9 -16.17 -3.19 -8.71
N GLY A 10 -16.77 -2.38 -7.85
CA GLY A 10 -16.71 -0.91 -7.96
C GLY A 10 -15.28 -0.36 -7.87
N VAL A 11 -14.41 -1.01 -7.09
CA VAL A 11 -12.98 -0.67 -7.03
C VAL A 11 -12.28 -0.90 -8.36
N ARG A 12 -12.57 -2.02 -9.03
CA ARG A 12 -12.01 -2.33 -10.35
C ARG A 12 -12.56 -1.40 -11.42
N ASP A 13 -13.86 -1.11 -11.39
CA ASP A 13 -14.50 -0.21 -12.35
C ASP A 13 -13.87 1.20 -12.24
N ASN A 14 -13.75 1.75 -11.02
CA ASN A 14 -13.08 3.04 -10.79
C ASN A 14 -11.62 3.03 -11.24
N ALA A 15 -10.86 1.97 -10.95
CA ALA A 15 -9.47 1.88 -11.37
C ALA A 15 -9.32 1.81 -12.90
N MET A 16 -10.27 1.21 -13.61
CA MET A 16 -10.32 1.23 -15.08
C MET A 16 -10.64 2.61 -15.62
N ASP A 17 -11.56 3.34 -15.01
CA ASP A 17 -11.86 4.72 -15.38
C ASP A 17 -10.63 5.63 -15.19
N THR A 18 -9.94 5.49 -14.05
CA THR A 18 -8.67 6.17 -13.80
C THR A 18 -7.61 5.80 -14.83
N LEU A 19 -7.48 4.51 -15.18
CA LEU A 19 -6.54 4.05 -16.20
C LEU A 19 -6.80 4.72 -17.55
N ILE A 20 -8.05 4.74 -18.00
CA ILE A 20 -8.47 5.33 -19.26
C ILE A 20 -8.19 6.83 -19.25
N ALA A 21 -8.54 7.52 -18.16
CA ALA A 21 -8.29 8.96 -18.00
C ALA A 21 -6.80 9.30 -18.08
N LYS A 22 -5.94 8.54 -17.38
CA LYS A 22 -4.48 8.77 -17.40
C LYS A 22 -3.85 8.47 -18.76
N ILE A 23 -4.30 7.42 -19.46
CA ILE A 23 -3.83 7.12 -20.82
C ILE A 23 -4.19 8.25 -21.78
N LYS A 24 -5.44 8.75 -21.74
CA LYS A 24 -5.87 9.88 -22.58
C LYS A 24 -5.04 11.13 -22.30
N ALA A 25 -4.87 11.49 -21.03
CA ALA A 25 -4.07 12.65 -20.64
C ALA A 25 -2.60 12.53 -21.08
N GLU A 26 -2.00 11.33 -20.99
CA GLU A 26 -0.63 11.11 -21.43
C GLU A 26 -0.50 11.14 -22.95
N ALA A 27 -1.50 10.63 -23.69
CA ALA A 27 -1.54 10.70 -25.15
C ALA A 27 -1.65 12.15 -25.63
N ASP A 28 -2.55 12.94 -25.05
CA ASP A 28 -2.75 14.35 -25.39
C ASP A 28 -1.48 15.18 -25.12
N ALA A 29 -0.74 14.85 -24.06
CA ALA A 29 0.48 15.56 -23.68
C ALA A 29 1.71 15.17 -24.52
N ASN A 30 1.74 13.96 -25.10
CA ASN A 30 2.92 13.39 -25.75
C ASN A 30 2.67 12.96 -27.21
N ASP A 31 1.81 13.69 -27.94
CA ASP A 31 1.53 13.46 -29.36
C ASP A 31 1.12 12.00 -29.68
N GLY A 32 0.25 11.44 -28.84
CA GLY A 32 -0.26 10.07 -28.95
C GLY A 32 0.64 8.99 -28.33
N VAL A 33 1.83 9.33 -27.80
CA VAL A 33 2.74 8.36 -27.18
C VAL A 33 2.39 8.12 -25.71
N VAL A 34 2.19 6.86 -25.31
CA VAL A 34 1.81 6.47 -23.95
C VAL A 34 2.66 5.35 -23.39
N SER A 35 2.89 5.36 -22.07
CA SER A 35 3.57 4.27 -21.36
C SER A 35 2.54 3.31 -20.77
N VAL A 36 2.25 2.23 -21.50
CA VAL A 36 1.25 1.23 -21.07
C VAL A 36 1.59 0.64 -19.70
N LEU A 37 2.85 0.23 -19.50
CA LEU A 37 3.28 -0.38 -18.24
C LEU A 37 3.14 0.57 -17.04
N LYS A 38 3.47 1.85 -17.21
CA LYS A 38 3.34 2.87 -16.16
C LYS A 38 1.88 3.05 -15.75
N ASN A 39 0.99 3.22 -16.73
CA ASN A 39 -0.44 3.45 -16.47
C ASN A 39 -1.11 2.22 -15.87
N VAL A 40 -0.86 1.02 -16.41
CA VAL A 40 -1.41 -0.24 -15.89
C VAL A 40 -0.92 -0.50 -14.47
N ARG A 41 0.38 -0.30 -14.20
CA ARG A 41 0.92 -0.44 -12.84
C ARG A 41 0.23 0.50 -11.85
N PHE A 42 0.01 1.76 -12.24
CA PHE A 42 -0.71 2.71 -11.39
C PHE A 42 -2.14 2.24 -11.08
N ALA A 43 -2.89 1.80 -12.10
CA ALA A 43 -4.26 1.32 -11.92
C ALA A 43 -4.34 0.07 -11.02
N VAL A 44 -3.43 -0.89 -11.20
CA VAL A 44 -3.31 -2.06 -10.32
C VAL A 44 -3.00 -1.62 -8.89
N PHE A 45 -2.08 -0.67 -8.73
CA PHE A 45 -1.72 -0.16 -7.42
C PHE A 45 -2.89 0.53 -6.71
N CYS A 46 -3.72 1.30 -7.43
CA CYS A 46 -4.96 1.86 -6.89
C CYS A 46 -5.90 0.77 -6.35
N ILE A 47 -6.06 -0.34 -7.09
CA ILE A 47 -6.87 -1.48 -6.65
C ILE A 47 -6.29 -2.08 -5.35
N LEU A 48 -4.98 -2.32 -5.31
CA LEU A 48 -4.31 -2.89 -4.15
C LEU A 48 -4.42 -1.99 -2.93
N LEU A 49 -4.20 -0.68 -3.06
CA LEU A 49 -4.38 0.28 -1.97
C LEU A 49 -5.80 0.28 -1.44
N ARG A 50 -6.79 0.27 -2.34
CA ARG A 50 -8.21 0.27 -1.97
C ARG A 50 -8.61 -1.03 -1.27
N MET A 51 -8.12 -2.18 -1.74
CA MET A 51 -8.32 -3.48 -1.09
C MET A 51 -7.61 -3.57 0.27
N CYS A 52 -6.38 -3.04 0.36
CA CYS A 52 -5.56 -3.10 1.55
C CYS A 52 -6.14 -2.22 2.68
N PHE A 53 -6.34 -0.94 2.38
CA PHE A 53 -6.71 0.06 3.38
C PHE A 53 -8.21 0.29 3.49
N GLY A 54 -8.99 0.01 2.46
CA GLY A 54 -10.44 0.23 2.50
C GLY A 54 -10.85 1.70 2.59
N VAL A 55 -9.94 2.62 2.36
CA VAL A 55 -10.19 4.08 2.35
C VAL A 55 -10.07 4.64 0.94
N ASP A 56 -10.82 5.71 0.69
CA ASP A 56 -10.66 6.50 -0.51
C ASP A 56 -9.44 7.43 -0.39
N MET A 57 -8.70 7.59 -1.49
CA MET A 57 -7.42 8.31 -1.56
C MET A 57 -7.39 9.16 -2.83
N ASP A 58 -6.85 10.37 -2.73
CA ASP A 58 -6.56 11.20 -3.90
C ASP A 58 -5.30 10.71 -4.65
N ASP A 59 -5.15 11.16 -5.89
CA ASP A 59 -4.01 10.83 -6.75
C ASP A 59 -2.67 11.21 -6.09
N GLU A 60 -2.60 12.32 -5.35
CA GLU A 60 -1.37 12.76 -4.66
C GLU A 60 -0.95 11.77 -3.57
N THR A 61 -1.89 11.30 -2.77
CA THR A 61 -1.67 10.29 -1.73
C THR A 61 -1.25 8.97 -2.36
N ILE A 62 -1.94 8.53 -3.42
CA ILE A 62 -1.58 7.30 -4.15
C ILE A 62 -0.14 7.38 -4.66
N GLU A 63 0.23 8.47 -5.31
CA GLU A 63 1.59 8.67 -5.82
C GLU A 63 2.63 8.76 -4.71
N LYS A 64 2.29 9.39 -3.57
CA LYS A 64 3.16 9.42 -2.39
C LYS A 64 3.43 8.00 -1.87
N VAL A 65 2.39 7.17 -1.78
CA VAL A 65 2.53 5.78 -1.33
C VAL A 65 3.30 4.95 -2.37
N ASP A 66 3.04 5.11 -3.67
CA ASP A 66 3.79 4.43 -4.75
C ASP A 66 5.28 4.75 -4.69
N ARG A 67 5.64 6.04 -4.53
CA ARG A 67 7.04 6.45 -4.34
C ARG A 67 7.66 5.83 -3.09
N MET A 68 6.90 5.76 -1.99
CA MET A 68 7.36 5.16 -0.75
C MET A 68 7.62 3.66 -0.92
N MET A 69 6.70 2.92 -1.55
CA MET A 69 6.85 1.49 -1.79
C MET A 69 7.99 1.18 -2.75
N LYS A 70 8.18 1.97 -3.80
CA LYS A 70 9.36 1.87 -4.68
C LYS A 70 10.67 2.06 -3.92
N LEU A 71 10.73 3.05 -3.03
CA LEU A 71 11.92 3.30 -2.22
C LEU A 71 12.20 2.15 -1.25
N VAL A 72 11.17 1.52 -0.69
CA VAL A 72 11.30 0.31 0.13
C VAL A 72 11.92 -0.83 -0.66
N VAL A 73 11.40 -1.15 -1.85
CA VAL A 73 11.93 -2.21 -2.72
C VAL A 73 13.40 -1.95 -3.08
N VAL A 74 13.74 -0.72 -3.49
CA VAL A 74 15.13 -0.36 -3.85
C VAL A 74 16.08 -0.43 -2.66
N THR A 75 15.60 -0.11 -1.45
CA THR A 75 16.44 -0.10 -0.24
C THR A 75 16.65 -1.50 0.33
N LEU A 76 15.70 -2.41 0.10
CA LEU A 76 15.77 -3.81 0.52
C LEU A 76 16.40 -4.72 -0.53
N ASP A 77 16.99 -4.16 -1.60
CA ASP A 77 17.64 -4.94 -2.66
C ASP A 77 18.73 -5.84 -2.04
N PRO A 78 18.72 -7.16 -2.32
CA PRO A 78 19.57 -8.12 -1.62
C PRO A 78 21.05 -7.74 -1.73
N SER A 79 21.70 -7.66 -0.58
CA SER A 79 23.08 -7.25 -0.47
C SER A 79 23.98 -8.44 -0.17
N VAL A 80 25.26 -8.38 -0.57
CA VAL A 80 26.21 -9.49 -0.37
C VAL A 80 26.33 -9.87 1.11
N ASP A 81 26.14 -8.93 2.03
CA ASP A 81 26.14 -9.15 3.48
C ASP A 81 24.90 -9.88 4.02
N ASP A 82 23.82 -10.00 3.24
CA ASP A 82 22.69 -10.88 3.56
C ASP A 82 23.09 -12.36 3.44
N PHE A 83 23.99 -12.66 2.51
CA PHE A 83 24.53 -14.02 2.28
C PHE A 83 25.81 -14.29 3.07
N LEU A 84 26.58 -13.25 3.42
CA LEU A 84 27.83 -13.35 4.17
C LEU A 84 27.79 -12.50 5.45
N PRO A 85 27.28 -13.04 6.58
CA PRO A 85 27.11 -12.31 7.83
C PRO A 85 28.38 -11.66 8.38
N ILE A 86 29.56 -12.16 8.00
CA ILE A 86 30.87 -11.62 8.38
C ILE A 86 31.09 -10.20 7.83
N LEU A 87 30.41 -9.85 6.72
CA LEU A 87 30.52 -8.53 6.08
C LEU A 87 29.56 -7.48 6.68
N ARG A 88 28.64 -7.88 7.57
CA ARG A 88 27.66 -6.98 8.21
C ARG A 88 28.26 -5.74 8.90
N PRO A 89 29.43 -5.79 9.57
CA PRO A 89 30.05 -4.60 10.16
C PRO A 89 30.35 -3.50 9.14
N PHE A 90 30.62 -3.86 7.88
CA PHE A 90 30.94 -2.92 6.81
C PHE A 90 29.70 -2.24 6.20
N SER A 91 28.49 -2.75 6.48
CA SER A 91 27.22 -2.26 5.92
C SER A 91 26.44 -1.30 6.83
N SER A 92 27.08 -0.71 7.85
CA SER A 92 26.42 0.23 8.79
C SER A 92 25.69 1.38 8.10
N LYS A 93 26.23 1.92 7.00
CA LYS A 93 25.57 2.97 6.19
C LYS A 93 24.27 2.48 5.56
N LYS A 94 24.27 1.29 4.96
CA LYS A 94 23.08 0.67 4.35
C LYS A 94 22.01 0.40 5.41
N ARG A 95 22.41 -0.12 6.57
CA ARG A 95 21.49 -0.32 7.71
C ARG A 95 20.84 0.99 8.17
N LYS A 96 21.62 2.07 8.30
CA LYS A 96 21.07 3.39 8.66
C LYS A 96 20.08 3.89 7.61
N GLN A 97 20.37 3.71 6.33
CA GLN A 97 19.46 4.05 5.24
C GLN A 97 18.16 3.23 5.30
N ALA A 98 18.25 1.91 5.49
CA ALA A 98 17.10 1.02 5.65
C ALA A 98 16.23 1.42 6.85
N MET A 99 16.84 1.79 7.98
CA MET A 99 16.10 2.28 9.15
C MET A 99 15.41 3.63 8.89
N ALA A 100 16.05 4.54 8.13
CA ALA A 100 15.45 5.82 7.75
C ALA A 100 14.24 5.62 6.82
N VAL A 101 14.38 4.76 5.80
CA VAL A 101 13.29 4.39 4.88
C VAL A 101 12.17 3.71 5.63
N ARG A 102 12.49 2.82 6.58
CA ARG A 102 11.47 2.17 7.43
C ARG A 102 10.69 3.18 8.27
N LYS A 103 11.36 4.18 8.84
CA LYS A 103 10.69 5.25 9.59
C LYS A 103 9.72 6.03 8.68
N GLN A 104 10.18 6.43 7.50
CA GLN A 104 9.36 7.15 6.52
C GLN A 104 8.17 6.32 6.01
N GLN A 105 8.38 5.02 5.81
CA GLN A 105 7.32 4.08 5.42
C GLN A 105 6.21 4.03 6.48
N ILE A 106 6.58 3.91 7.77
CA ILE A 106 5.63 3.93 8.87
C ILE A 106 4.87 5.27 8.89
N GLU A 107 5.57 6.40 8.83
CA GLU A 107 4.95 7.74 8.83
C GLU A 107 4.01 7.96 7.64
N THR A 108 4.26 7.31 6.50
CA THR A 108 3.44 7.41 5.31
C THR A 108 2.17 6.55 5.39
N LEU A 109 2.27 5.33 5.94
CA LEU A 109 1.18 4.35 5.91
C LEU A 109 0.28 4.38 7.17
N VAL A 110 0.81 4.76 8.33
CA VAL A 110 0.03 4.84 9.58
C VAL A 110 -1.21 5.74 9.47
N PRO A 111 -1.17 6.92 8.82
CA PRO A 111 -2.38 7.74 8.65
C PRO A 111 -3.51 7.01 7.92
N LEU A 112 -3.19 6.14 6.96
CA LEU A 112 -4.19 5.34 6.22
C LEU A 112 -4.80 4.25 7.11
N ILE A 113 -3.96 3.61 7.95
CA ILE A 113 -4.39 2.63 8.94
C ILE A 113 -5.33 3.28 9.96
N GLN A 114 -4.96 4.45 10.48
CA GLN A 114 -5.78 5.20 11.44
C GLN A 114 -7.10 5.67 10.84
N LYS A 115 -7.08 6.15 9.58
CA LYS A 115 -8.30 6.52 8.84
C LYS A 115 -9.26 5.34 8.72
N ARG A 116 -8.76 4.13 8.38
CA ARG A 116 -9.60 2.93 8.34
C ARG A 116 -10.12 2.56 9.72
N ARG A 117 -9.26 2.58 10.75
CA ARG A 117 -9.64 2.27 12.13
C ARG A 117 -10.78 3.15 12.63
N ALA A 118 -10.71 4.46 12.37
CA ALA A 118 -11.76 5.41 12.72
C ALA A 118 -13.10 5.11 12.00
N ILE A 119 -13.06 4.75 10.71
CA ILE A 119 -14.26 4.37 9.95
C ILE A 119 -14.91 3.11 10.52
N VAL A 120 -14.10 2.10 10.87
CA VAL A 120 -14.61 0.86 11.47
C VAL A 120 -15.26 1.14 12.82
N GLN A 121 -14.64 1.98 13.66
CA GLN A 121 -15.17 2.36 14.99
C GLN A 121 -16.46 3.19 14.90
N ALA A 122 -16.56 4.11 13.94
CA ALA A 122 -17.77 4.90 13.70
C ALA A 122 -18.89 4.10 12.97
N GLY A 123 -18.57 2.90 12.49
CA GLY A 123 -19.42 2.08 11.64
C GLY A 123 -19.26 2.44 10.15
N LEU A 124 -19.24 1.44 9.28
CA LEU A 124 -18.98 1.60 7.83
C LEU A 124 -19.96 2.56 7.13
N GLN A 125 -21.19 2.69 7.65
CA GLN A 125 -22.21 3.59 7.10
C GLN A 125 -21.86 5.08 7.31
N SER A 126 -20.93 5.40 8.21
CA SER A 126 -20.46 6.77 8.44
C SER A 126 -19.66 7.33 7.26
N ASN A 127 -19.14 6.46 6.38
CA ASN A 127 -18.34 6.87 5.24
C ASN A 127 -18.79 6.11 3.97
N PRO A 128 -19.63 6.72 3.12
CA PRO A 128 -20.17 6.06 1.93
C PRO A 128 -19.12 5.79 0.84
N THR A 129 -17.95 6.46 0.89
CA THR A 129 -16.85 6.21 -0.06
C THR A 129 -15.88 5.13 0.43
N ALA A 130 -15.98 4.70 1.70
CA ALA A 130 -15.17 3.62 2.24
C ALA A 130 -15.56 2.26 1.65
N ALA A 131 -14.63 1.30 1.64
CA ALA A 131 -14.95 -0.03 1.14
C ALA A 131 -15.76 -0.77 2.21
N PRO A 132 -16.71 -1.63 1.82
CA PRO A 132 -17.43 -2.47 2.76
C PRO A 132 -16.49 -3.40 3.53
N PHE A 133 -15.35 -3.76 2.93
CA PHE A 133 -14.34 -4.64 3.51
C PHE A 133 -12.93 -4.25 3.06
N SER A 134 -11.94 -4.46 3.91
CA SER A 134 -10.52 -4.33 3.56
C SER A 134 -9.66 -5.41 4.23
N TYR A 135 -8.45 -5.60 3.71
CA TYR A 135 -7.46 -6.46 4.36
C TYR A 135 -7.15 -6.01 5.79
N LEU A 136 -7.06 -4.70 6.03
CA LEU A 136 -6.84 -4.14 7.37
C LEU A 136 -7.89 -4.58 8.40
N ASP A 137 -9.16 -4.72 8.00
CA ASP A 137 -10.20 -5.18 8.92
C ASP A 137 -9.85 -6.56 9.49
N THR A 138 -9.31 -7.44 8.65
CA THR A 138 -8.84 -8.76 9.11
C THR A 138 -7.66 -8.64 10.05
N LEU A 139 -6.72 -7.73 9.78
CA LEU A 139 -5.53 -7.54 10.60
C LEU A 139 -5.83 -6.94 11.98
N PHE A 140 -6.87 -6.11 12.09
CA PHE A 140 -7.32 -5.60 13.38
C PHE A 140 -7.88 -6.69 14.29
N GLU A 141 -8.43 -7.76 13.73
CA GLU A 141 -9.02 -8.88 14.45
C GLU A 141 -8.05 -10.06 14.63
N VAL A 142 -6.86 -10.02 14.02
CA VAL A 142 -5.85 -11.09 14.14
C VAL A 142 -5.42 -11.24 15.60
N GLN A 143 -5.62 -12.45 16.13
CA GLN A 143 -5.05 -12.91 17.39
C GLN A 143 -3.99 -13.97 17.10
N VAL A 144 -2.80 -13.79 17.65
CA VAL A 144 -1.69 -14.74 17.51
C VAL A 144 -1.63 -15.59 18.76
N GLN A 145 -1.64 -16.92 18.61
CA GLN A 145 -1.52 -17.83 19.75
C GLN A 145 -0.24 -17.54 20.53
N GLY A 146 -0.36 -17.37 21.85
CA GLY A 146 0.76 -17.00 22.73
C GLY A 146 1.05 -15.50 22.80
N ARG A 147 0.22 -14.64 22.17
CA ARG A 147 0.28 -13.19 22.30
C ARG A 147 -1.10 -12.62 22.60
N GLU A 148 -1.19 -11.86 23.68
CA GLU A 148 -2.45 -11.23 24.12
C GLU A 148 -2.68 -9.85 23.46
N SER A 149 -1.63 -9.22 22.92
CA SER A 149 -1.73 -7.88 22.31
C SER A 149 -2.03 -7.93 20.82
N ALA A 150 -2.88 -7.01 20.37
CA ALA A 150 -3.13 -6.75 18.95
C ALA A 150 -1.84 -6.32 18.22
N PRO A 151 -1.77 -6.47 16.88
CA PRO A 151 -0.64 -5.97 16.11
C PRO A 151 -0.42 -4.47 16.31
N SER A 152 0.82 -4.08 16.53
CA SER A 152 1.23 -2.68 16.58
C SER A 152 1.14 -2.04 15.21
N ASP A 153 1.09 -0.70 15.16
CA ASP A 153 1.05 0.04 13.90
C ASP A 153 2.24 -0.30 12.99
N ALA A 154 3.43 -0.53 13.55
CA ALA A 154 4.59 -0.96 12.78
C ALA A 154 4.41 -2.37 12.15
N GLU A 155 3.79 -3.30 12.87
CA GLU A 155 3.50 -4.64 12.37
C GLU A 155 2.42 -4.60 11.28
N LEU A 156 1.37 -3.80 11.48
CA LEU A 156 0.35 -3.56 10.47
C LEU A 156 0.94 -2.96 9.20
N VAL A 157 1.84 -1.98 9.33
CA VAL A 157 2.57 -1.40 8.19
C VAL A 157 3.35 -2.47 7.45
N THR A 158 4.04 -3.38 8.14
CA THR A 158 4.76 -4.50 7.50
C THR A 158 3.80 -5.39 6.72
N LEU A 159 2.73 -5.87 7.35
CA LEU A 159 1.77 -6.78 6.72
C LEU A 159 1.05 -6.14 5.54
N CYS A 160 0.71 -4.84 5.63
CA CYS A 160 0.16 -4.10 4.50
C CYS A 160 1.19 -3.96 3.37
N SER A 161 2.46 -3.72 3.71
CA SER A 161 3.52 -3.57 2.71
C SER A 161 3.86 -4.87 1.99
N GLU A 162 3.65 -6.03 2.61
CA GLU A 162 3.78 -7.34 1.96
C GLU A 162 2.63 -7.64 0.99
N PHE A 163 1.46 -7.04 1.22
CA PHE A 163 0.30 -7.15 0.33
C PHE A 163 0.42 -6.26 -0.91
N LEU A 164 1.05 -5.09 -0.78
CA LEU A 164 1.21 -4.05 -1.81
C LEU A 164 2.41 -4.32 -2.72
#